data_AF-A0A1W9LNE4-F1
#
_entry.id   AF-A0A1W9LNE4-F1
#
_cell.length_a   1.000
_cell.length_b   1.000
_cell.length_c   1.000
_cell.angle_alpha   90.00
_cell.angle_beta   90.00
_cell.angle_gamma   90.00
#
_symmetry.space_group_name_H-M   'P 1'
#
loop_
_entity.id
_entity.type
_entity.pdbx_description
1 polymer ?
#
loop_
_entity_poly.entity_id
_entity_poly.type
_entity_poly.pdbx_seq_one_letter_code
_entity_poly.pdbx_strand_id
1 'polypeptide(L)' 'MPVFLLSDKKEFPPPHLARQDGVLAVGGDLSVERLLIAYRMGIFPWFSEGQPIIWWSPDPRLVLYPQEIQVSKSLKKV' A
#
# COMPACT_ATOMS: atom_id res chain seq x y z
N MET A 1 15.35 3.13 9.26
CA MET A 1 14.45 4.05 8.55
C MET A 1 13.24 4.32 9.44
N PRO A 2 12.75 5.57 9.51
CA PRO A 2 11.66 5.94 10.42
C PRO A 2 10.32 5.37 9.97
N VAL A 3 9.39 5.20 10.91
CA VAL A 3 7.97 4.99 10.64
C VAL A 3 7.24 6.28 11.01
N PHE A 4 6.50 6.86 10.07
CA PHE A 4 5.84 8.15 10.27
C PHE A 4 4.50 7.97 10.98
N LEU A 5 4.17 8.85 11.93
CA LEU A 5 2.81 8.92 12.49
C LEU A 5 2.01 9.96 11.70
N LEU A 6 0.89 9.54 11.10
CA LEU A 6 0.04 10.46 10.34
C LEU A 6 -0.80 11.32 11.29
N SER A 7 -0.90 12.61 10.95
CA SER A 7 -1.81 13.56 11.60
C SER A 7 -3.17 13.60 10.91
N ASP A 8 -4.06 14.47 11.36
CA ASP A 8 -5.36 14.74 10.72
C ASP A 8 -5.23 15.32 9.31
N LYS A 9 -4.06 15.88 8.97
CA LYS A 9 -3.75 16.30 7.60
C LYS A 9 -3.73 15.08 6.68
N LYS A 10 -4.37 15.21 5.51
CA LYS A 10 -4.53 14.16 4.50
C LYS A 10 -3.29 14.06 3.60
N GLU A 11 -2.12 14.06 4.19
CA GLU A 11 -0.83 14.04 3.48
C GLU A 11 -0.05 12.77 3.85
N PHE A 12 0.82 12.33 2.93
CA PHE A 12 1.71 11.21 3.16
C PHE A 12 3.18 11.64 2.99
N PRO A 13 4.10 11.04 3.78
CA PRO A 13 5.52 11.17 3.49
C PRO A 13 5.87 10.54 2.13
N PRO A 14 6.98 10.95 1.50
CA PRO A 14 7.44 10.34 0.25
C PRO A 14 7.60 8.81 0.35
N PRO A 15 7.09 8.02 -0.61
CA PRO A 15 7.11 6.55 -0.53
C PRO A 15 8.50 5.91 -0.44
N HIS A 16 9.52 6.53 -1.06
CA HIS A 16 10.91 6.05 -1.03
C HIS A 16 11.57 6.11 0.37
N LEU A 17 10.88 6.73 1.35
CA LEU A 17 11.30 6.71 2.76
C LEU A 17 10.73 5.51 3.53
N ALA A 18 9.93 4.66 2.88
CA ALA A 18 9.44 3.42 3.49
C ALA A 18 10.62 2.54 3.92
N ARG A 19 10.47 1.85 5.04
CA ARG A 19 11.43 0.85 5.50
C ARG A 19 11.65 -0.25 4.44
N GLN A 20 12.71 -1.04 4.61
CA GLN A 20 13.01 -2.18 3.72
C GLN A 20 11.88 -3.21 3.62
N ASP A 21 11.03 -3.33 4.64
CA ASP A 21 9.83 -4.19 4.63
C ASP A 21 8.60 -3.53 3.98
N GLY A 22 8.73 -2.28 3.51
CA GLY A 22 7.69 -1.50 2.87
C GLY A 22 6.82 -0.69 3.83
N VAL A 23 7.04 -0.75 5.14
CA VAL A 23 6.25 0.06 6.10
C VAL A 23 6.64 1.53 6.01
N LEU A 24 5.67 2.39 5.74
CA LEU A 24 5.88 3.83 5.61
C LEU A 24 5.33 4.60 6.82
N ALA A 25 4.06 4.41 7.15
CA ALA A 25 3.40 5.21 8.18
C ALA A 25 2.36 4.43 8.99
N VAL A 26 1.96 4.98 10.13
CA VAL A 26 0.93 4.46 11.03
C VAL A 26 -0.07 5.56 11.37
N GLY A 27 -1.33 5.20 11.61
CA GLY A 27 -2.38 6.12 12.05
C GLY A 27 -3.14 6.81 10.92
N GLY A 28 -3.76 7.94 11.24
CA GLY A 28 -4.72 8.61 10.37
C GLY A 28 -6.09 7.90 10.39
N ASP A 29 -6.73 7.83 9.23
CA ASP A 29 -8.12 7.37 9.06
C ASP A 29 -8.31 6.71 7.68
N LEU A 30 -9.49 6.13 7.42
CA LEU A 30 -9.83 5.56 6.11
C LEU A 30 -10.82 6.45 5.33
N SER A 31 -10.71 7.77 5.47
CA SER A 31 -11.51 8.69 4.65
C SER A 31 -11.18 8.55 3.16
N VAL A 32 -12.20 8.75 2.32
CA VAL A 32 -12.08 8.65 0.85
C VAL A 32 -10.94 9.53 0.32
N GLU A 33 -10.82 10.76 0.82
CA GLU A 33 -9.77 11.69 0.43
C GLU A 33 -8.36 11.13 0.73
N ARG A 34 -8.12 10.63 1.94
CA ARG A 34 -6.82 10.05 2.31
C ARG A 34 -6.50 8.83 1.47
N LEU A 35 -7.48 7.96 1.23
CA LEU A 35 -7.30 6.76 0.39
C LEU A 35 -6.92 7.15 -1.04
N LEU A 36 -7.61 8.11 -1.65
CA LEU A 36 -7.28 8.57 -3.00
C LEU A 36 -5.86 9.14 -3.08
N ILE A 37 -5.42 9.89 -2.08
CA ILE A 37 -4.06 10.43 -2.00
C ILE A 37 -3.04 9.29 -1.86
N ALA A 38 -3.29 8.34 -0.94
CA ALA A 38 -2.42 7.19 -0.73
C ALA A 38 -2.21 6.39 -2.03
N TYR A 39 -3.31 5.99 -2.68
CA TYR A 39 -3.23 5.18 -3.91
C TYR A 39 -2.55 5.93 -5.06
N ARG A 40 -2.78 7.24 -5.20
CA ARG A 40 -2.07 8.08 -6.19
C ARG A 40 -0.57 8.12 -5.96
N MET A 41 -0.12 8.00 -4.71
CA MET A 41 1.29 7.94 -4.33
C MET A 41 1.86 6.51 -4.30
N GLY A 42 1.09 5.49 -4.67
CA GLY A 42 1.53 4.09 -4.58
C GLY A 42 1.60 3.55 -3.15
N ILE A 43 0.81 4.12 -2.24
CA ILE A 43 0.70 3.72 -0.83
C ILE A 43 -0.64 3.02 -0.62
N PHE A 44 -0.68 1.95 0.19
CA PHE A 44 -1.92 1.25 0.52
C PHE A 44 -2.02 0.93 2.03
N PRO A 45 -3.22 0.93 2.62
CA PRO A 45 -3.41 0.52 4.00
C PRO A 45 -3.49 -1.01 4.09
N TRP A 46 -2.78 -1.60 5.05
CA TRP A 46 -2.90 -3.04 5.35
C TRP A 46 -2.53 -3.29 6.81
N PHE A 47 -3.47 -3.83 7.60
CA PHE A 47 -3.33 -4.02 9.04
C PHE A 47 -4.33 -5.09 9.52
N SER A 48 -4.04 -5.74 10.64
CA SER A 48 -4.94 -6.72 11.27
C SER A 48 -5.91 -6.04 12.24
N GLU A 49 -6.98 -6.75 12.61
CA GLU A 49 -7.89 -6.31 13.67
C GLU A 49 -7.13 -6.02 14.98
N GLY A 50 -7.49 -4.93 15.66
CA GLY A 50 -6.82 -4.48 16.88
C GLY A 50 -5.49 -3.75 16.65
N GLN A 51 -4.97 -3.71 15.42
CA GLN A 51 -3.81 -2.89 15.07
C GLN A 51 -4.23 -1.49 14.63
N PRO A 52 -3.37 -0.47 14.84
CA PRO A 52 -3.58 0.82 14.18
C PRO A 52 -3.50 0.65 12.65
N ILE A 53 -4.03 1.61 11.90
CA ILE A 53 -3.88 1.62 10.44
C ILE A 53 -2.39 1.70 10.10
N ILE A 54 -1.89 0.77 9.29
CA ILE A 54 -0.50 0.76 8.78
C ILE A 54 -0.55 0.99 7.28
N TRP A 55 0.33 1.87 6.79
CA TRP A 55 0.42 2.28 5.40
C TRP A 55 1.74 1.80 4.79
N TRP A 56 1.64 1.16 3.61
CA TRP A 56 2.72 0.42 2.97
C TRP A 56 3.07 0.98 1.60
N SER A 57 4.36 0.97 1.26
CA SER A 57 4.88 1.14 -0.09
C SER A 57 6.14 0.28 -0.26
N PRO A 58 5.98 -1.01 -0.59
CA PRO A 58 7.09 -1.95 -0.69
C PRO A 58 7.94 -1.72 -1.95
N ASP A 59 9.24 -1.97 -1.81
CA ASP A 59 10.22 -2.02 -2.88
C ASP A 59 11.03 -3.33 -2.75
N PRO A 60 10.91 -4.30 -3.68
CA PRO A 60 10.19 -4.22 -4.95
C PRO A 60 8.66 -4.29 -4.81
N ARG A 61 7.95 -3.69 -5.78
CA ARG A 61 6.48 -3.73 -5.86
C ARG A 61 6.01 -4.83 -6.81
N LEU A 62 5.11 -5.69 -6.33
CA LEU A 62 4.44 -6.66 -7.20
C LEU A 62 3.50 -5.94 -8.16
N VAL A 63 3.71 -6.18 -9.46
CA VAL A 63 2.83 -5.77 -10.55
C VAL A 63 2.52 -6.99 -11.42
N LEU A 64 1.30 -7.05 -11.96
CA LEU A 64 0.90 -8.05 -12.94
C LEU A 64 0.59 -7.32 -14.25
N TYR A 65 1.38 -7.59 -15.28
CA TYR A 65 1.07 -7.08 -16.62
C TYR A 65 -0.06 -7.92 -17.22
N PRO A 66 -1.22 -7.33 -17.58
CA PRO A 66 -2.35 -8.10 -18.09
C PRO A 66 -2.01 -8.94 -19.33
N GLN A 67 -1.08 -8.47 -20.15
CA GLN A 67 -0.63 -9.14 -21.38
C GLN A 67 0.30 -10.33 -21.11
N GLU A 68 0.90 -10.40 -19.91
CA GLU A 68 1.87 -11.43 -19.53
C GLU A 68 1.27 -12.49 -18.57
N ILE A 69 -0.04 -12.43 -18.34
CA ILE A 69 -0.71 -13.36 -17.44
C ILE A 69 -0.58 -14.80 -17.95
N GLN A 70 0.02 -15.66 -17.13
CA GLN A 70 0.14 -17.09 -17.45
C GLN A 70 -1.10 -17.85 -17.00
N VAL A 71 -1.99 -18.13 -17.95
CA VAL A 71 -3.20 -18.94 -17.70
C VAL A 71 -2.87 -20.41 -17.92
N SER A 72 -2.91 -21.21 -16.85
CA SER A 72 -2.61 -22.64 -16.88
C SER A 72 -3.60 -23.42 -17.78
N LYS A 73 -3.16 -24.57 -18.30
CA LYS A 73 -4.00 -25.42 -19.17
C LYS A 73 -5.28 -25.90 -18.49
N SER A 74 -5.25 -26.16 -17.17
CA SER A 74 -6.44 -26.56 -16.41
C SER A 74 -7.43 -25.42 -16.24
N LEU A 75 -6.94 -24.19 -16.01
CA LEU A 75 -7.79 -23.01 -15.85
C LEU A 75 -8.52 -22.63 -17.15
N LYS A 76 -7.90 -22.86 -18.31
CA LYS A 76 -8.52 -22.62 -19.63
C LYS A 76 -9.67 -23.58 -19.99
N LYS A 77 -9.83 -24.69 -19.26
CA LYS A 77 -10.88 -25.69 -19.54
C LYS A 77 -12.21 -25.35 -18.87
N VAL A 78 -12.22 -24.38 -17.94
CA VAL A 78 -13.41 -23.89 -17.23
C VAL A 78 -14.11 -22.83 -18.06
#